data_AF-A0A0D3VEU7-F1
#
_entry.id   AF-A0A0D3VEU7-F1
#
_cell.length_a   1.000
_cell.length_b   1.000
_cell.length_c   1.000
_cell.angle_alpha   90.00
_cell.angle_beta   90.00
_cell.angle_gamma   90.00
#
_symmetry.space_group_name_H-M   'P 1'
#
loop_
_entity.id
_entity.type
_entity.pdbx_description
1 polymer ?
#
loop_
_entity_poly.entity_id
_entity_poly.type
_entity_poly.pdbx_seq_one_letter_code
_entity_poly.pdbx_strand_id
1 'polypeptide(L)'
;MKRLIFILITILMLSNAVWSYLYFNKNSDETAANHTVRLYVLNGTGEKWDVKNYKIIISSDKILRGHAELVYKGSSKEIENSTYFNYTFYESGHDNQKEAVYAKDARSFGGPISILDNNKDVGSITGEYSYGETKKDRNNYESTTLEISWKDNEGEDHLEMIELDIDSEIVMK
;
A
#
# COMPACT_ATOMS: atom_id res chain seq x y z
N MET A 1 12.44 66.83 -5.12
CA MET A 1 13.31 65.94 -4.31
C MET A 1 12.58 65.24 -3.17
N LYS A 2 11.98 65.95 -2.20
CA LYS A 2 11.28 65.30 -1.06
C LYS A 2 10.21 64.27 -1.46
N ARG A 3 9.38 64.56 -2.47
CA ARG A 3 8.36 63.62 -3.00
C ARG A 3 8.95 62.34 -3.61
N LEU A 4 10.07 62.44 -4.31
CA LEU A 4 10.77 61.27 -4.88
C LEU A 4 11.38 60.40 -3.78
N ILE A 5 11.92 61.03 -2.73
CA ILE A 5 12.46 60.32 -1.56
C ILE A 5 11.36 59.55 -0.84
N PHE A 6 10.18 60.16 -0.63
CA PHE A 6 9.04 59.46 -0.03
C PHE A 6 8.59 58.25 -0.84
N ILE A 7 8.49 58.38 -2.17
CA ILE A 7 8.11 57.27 -3.06
C ILE A 7 9.12 56.12 -2.95
N LEU A 8 10.42 56.42 -2.92
CA LEU A 8 11.48 55.41 -2.82
C LEU A 8 11.44 54.66 -1.48
N ILE A 9 11.19 55.37 -0.38
CA ILE A 9 11.05 54.76 0.94
C ILE A 9 9.84 53.82 0.98
N THR A 10 8.72 54.22 0.39
CA THR A 10 7.51 53.39 0.32
C THR A 10 7.74 52.13 -0.51
N ILE A 11 8.44 52.22 -1.64
CA ILE A 11 8.76 51.05 -2.48
C ILE A 11 9.69 50.08 -1.74
N LEU A 12 10.71 50.59 -1.03
CA LEU A 12 11.61 49.75 -0.23
C LEU A 12 10.89 49.04 0.91
N MET A 13 9.98 49.73 1.61
CA MET A 13 9.14 49.14 2.65
C MET A 13 8.23 48.04 2.10
N LEU A 14 7.55 48.28 0.97
CA LEU A 14 6.67 47.30 0.34
C LEU A 14 7.44 46.08 -0.18
N SER A 15 8.61 46.30 -0.79
CA SER A 15 9.52 45.23 -1.21
C SER A 15 9.89 44.33 -0.02
N ASN A 16 10.34 44.92 1.08
CA ASN A 16 10.72 44.15 2.26
C ASN A 16 9.53 43.47 2.94
N ALA A 17 8.34 44.08 2.91
CA ALA A 17 7.12 43.46 3.42
C ALA A 17 6.71 42.23 2.60
N VAL A 18 6.81 42.30 1.26
CA VAL A 18 6.56 41.16 0.36
C VAL A 18 7.57 40.06 0.58
N TRP A 19 8.87 40.38 0.68
CA TRP A 19 9.91 39.39 0.97
C TRP A 19 9.73 38.75 2.36
N SER A 20 9.37 39.54 3.37
CA SER A 20 9.07 39.05 4.71
C SER A 20 7.85 38.13 4.71
N TYR A 21 6.77 38.52 4.03
CA TYR A 21 5.60 37.67 3.85
C TYR A 21 5.94 36.36 3.15
N LEU A 22 6.69 36.41 2.04
CA LEU A 22 7.15 35.22 1.34
C LEU A 22 8.05 34.35 2.23
N TYR A 23 8.94 34.93 3.03
CA TYR A 23 9.83 34.19 3.93
C TYR A 23 9.07 33.51 5.06
N PHE A 24 8.12 34.20 5.71
CA PHE A 24 7.32 33.61 6.78
C PHE A 24 6.28 32.61 6.26
N ASN A 25 5.77 32.79 5.04
CA ASN A 25 4.79 31.90 4.44
C ASN A 25 5.41 30.75 3.63
N LYS A 26 6.75 30.73 3.47
CA LYS A 26 7.48 29.65 2.79
C LYS A 26 7.59 28.38 3.66
N ASN A 27 7.34 28.47 4.97
CA ASN A 27 7.62 27.38 5.91
C ASN A 27 6.38 26.75 6.55
N SER A 28 5.21 26.85 5.91
CA SER A 28 4.01 26.09 6.34
C SER A 28 3.92 24.69 5.72
N ASP A 29 4.70 24.41 4.66
CA ASP A 29 4.72 23.12 3.95
C ASP A 29 6.09 22.42 3.99
N GLU A 30 7.06 22.96 4.73
CA GLU A 30 8.25 22.18 5.13
C GLU A 30 7.92 21.39 6.39
N THR A 31 6.99 20.43 6.28
CA THR A 31 7.09 19.23 7.11
C THR A 31 8.48 18.68 6.83
N ALA A 32 9.35 18.69 7.84
CA ALA A 32 10.62 17.98 7.80
C ALA A 32 10.32 16.61 7.19
N ALA A 33 10.75 16.38 5.95
CA ALA A 33 10.54 15.13 5.27
C ALA A 33 11.32 14.11 6.08
N ASN A 34 10.64 13.41 6.99
CA ASN A 34 11.18 12.23 7.61
C ASN A 34 11.39 11.27 6.45
N HIS A 35 12.62 11.24 5.92
CA HIS A 35 13.08 10.31 4.88
C HIS A 35 13.12 8.87 5.40
N THR A 36 12.47 8.60 6.54
CA THR A 36 12.39 7.28 7.12
C THR A 36 11.52 6.41 6.23
N VAL A 37 12.14 5.44 5.57
CA VAL A 37 11.44 4.39 4.83
C VAL A 37 11.29 3.19 5.75
N ARG A 38 10.07 2.70 5.91
CA ARG A 38 9.77 1.45 6.62
C ARG A 38 9.36 0.38 5.63
N LEU A 39 9.87 -0.82 5.80
CA LEU A 39 9.47 -2.01 5.06
C LEU A 39 9.02 -3.05 6.08
N TYR A 40 7.79 -3.53 5.92
CA TYR A 40 7.30 -4.73 6.57
C TYR A 40 7.25 -5.86 5.56
N VAL A 41 7.74 -7.03 5.96
CA VAL A 41 7.59 -8.28 5.21
C VAL A 41 6.69 -9.19 6.02
N LEU A 42 5.61 -9.65 5.40
CA LEU A 42 4.58 -10.44 6.04
C LEU A 42 4.44 -11.81 5.37
N ASN A 43 4.18 -12.82 6.20
CA ASN A 43 3.96 -14.20 5.79
C ASN A 43 2.69 -14.74 6.47
N GLY A 44 2.01 -15.69 5.83
CA GLY A 44 0.82 -16.33 6.38
C GLY A 44 0.70 -17.77 5.91
N THR A 45 0.04 -18.61 6.69
CA THR A 45 -0.20 -20.03 6.37
C THR A 45 -1.67 -20.33 6.59
N GLY A 46 -2.39 -20.69 5.54
CA GLY A 46 -3.78 -21.12 5.64
C GLY A 46 -3.94 -22.64 5.55
N GLU A 47 -5.06 -23.13 5.03
CA GLU A 47 -5.32 -24.55 4.80
C GLU A 47 -4.78 -25.03 3.45
N LYS A 48 -5.09 -24.32 2.35
CA LYS A 48 -4.67 -24.70 0.99
C LYS A 48 -3.61 -23.77 0.42
N TRP A 49 -3.41 -22.61 1.02
CA TRP A 49 -2.47 -21.60 0.54
C TRP A 49 -1.49 -21.16 1.61
N ASP A 50 -0.25 -20.89 1.19
CA ASP A 50 0.71 -20.10 1.96
C ASP A 50 0.93 -18.77 1.26
N VAL A 51 1.11 -17.71 2.05
CA VAL A 51 1.46 -16.37 1.58
C VAL A 51 2.87 -16.07 2.03
N LYS A 52 3.74 -15.72 1.10
CA LYS A 52 5.14 -15.42 1.40
C LYS A 52 5.52 -14.05 0.90
N ASN A 53 6.37 -13.36 1.64
CA ASN A 53 7.03 -12.12 1.23
C ASN A 53 6.07 -11.00 0.80
N TYR A 54 4.87 -10.89 1.40
CA TYR A 54 4.03 -9.72 1.17
C TYR A 54 4.71 -8.48 1.76
N LYS A 55 4.84 -7.42 0.97
CA LYS A 55 5.59 -6.22 1.35
C LYS A 55 4.68 -5.02 1.52
N ILE A 56 4.91 -4.29 2.60
CA ILE A 56 4.35 -2.95 2.83
C ILE A 56 5.54 -2.00 2.98
N ILE A 57 5.74 -1.10 2.01
CA ILE A 57 6.81 -0.10 2.02
C ILE A 57 6.18 1.27 2.23
N ILE A 58 6.62 1.99 3.25
CA ILE A 58 6.08 3.25 3.72
C ILE A 58 7.19 4.30 3.64
N SER A 59 6.92 5.41 2.99
CA SER A 59 7.87 6.54 2.82
C SER A 59 7.26 7.86 3.30
N SER A 60 7.85 9.01 3.02
CA SER A 60 7.29 10.30 3.47
C SER A 60 5.90 10.61 2.90
N ASP A 61 5.63 10.15 1.68
CA ASP A 61 4.46 10.56 0.88
C ASP A 61 3.78 9.39 0.14
N LYS A 62 4.39 8.21 0.16
CA LYS A 62 3.92 7.05 -0.61
C LYS A 62 3.90 5.78 0.21
N ILE A 63 2.99 4.90 -0.19
CA ILE A 63 2.92 3.53 0.26
C ILE A 63 2.89 2.57 -0.93
N LEU A 64 3.64 1.49 -0.83
CA LEU A 64 3.65 0.38 -1.78
C LEU A 64 3.24 -0.89 -1.05
N ARG A 65 2.31 -1.63 -1.67
CA ARG A 65 1.83 -2.93 -1.20
C ARG A 65 1.96 -3.99 -2.29
N GLY A 66 2.29 -5.21 -1.92
CA GLY A 66 2.27 -6.36 -2.85
C GLY A 66 3.51 -7.23 -2.79
N HIS A 67 3.90 -7.79 -3.94
CA HIS A 67 5.03 -8.73 -4.08
C HIS A 67 4.92 -10.03 -3.28
N ALA A 68 3.70 -10.39 -2.87
CA ALA A 68 3.47 -11.69 -2.26
C ALA A 68 3.70 -12.82 -3.27
N GLU A 69 4.12 -13.97 -2.76
CA GLU A 69 4.10 -15.26 -3.45
C GLU A 69 2.99 -16.11 -2.82
N LEU A 70 2.14 -16.70 -3.64
CA LEU A 70 1.05 -17.58 -3.20
C LEU A 70 1.40 -19.04 -3.52
N VAL A 71 1.61 -19.86 -2.48
CA VAL A 71 2.01 -21.25 -2.66
C VAL A 71 0.83 -22.17 -2.37
N TYR A 72 0.35 -22.89 -3.38
CA TYR A 72 -0.69 -23.89 -3.20
C TYR A 72 -0.11 -25.15 -2.55
N LYS A 73 -0.77 -25.65 -1.49
CA LYS A 73 -0.36 -26.86 -0.77
C LYS A 73 -1.01 -28.14 -1.29
N GLY A 74 -2.09 -28.03 -2.06
CA GLY A 74 -2.74 -29.16 -2.71
C GLY A 74 -2.03 -29.61 -3.99
N SER A 75 -2.62 -30.59 -4.68
CA SER A 75 -2.13 -31.02 -5.98
C SER A 75 -2.35 -29.93 -7.02
N SER A 76 -1.36 -29.65 -7.88
CA SER A 76 -1.51 -28.72 -9.00
C SER A 76 -2.70 -29.07 -9.92
N LYS A 77 -3.03 -30.37 -10.00
CA LYS A 77 -4.16 -30.89 -10.77
C LYS A 77 -5.53 -30.51 -10.21
N GLU A 78 -5.61 -29.99 -8.99
CA GLU A 78 -6.87 -29.50 -8.40
C GLU A 78 -7.27 -28.13 -8.97
N ILE A 79 -6.30 -27.35 -9.46
CA ILE A 79 -6.49 -25.93 -9.83
C ILE A 79 -5.98 -25.55 -11.23
N GLU A 80 -5.34 -26.48 -11.96
CA GLU A 80 -4.75 -26.22 -13.28
C GLU A 80 -5.76 -25.74 -14.35
N ASN A 81 -7.04 -26.10 -14.21
CA ASN A 81 -8.11 -25.74 -15.15
C ASN A 81 -9.11 -24.74 -14.54
N SER A 82 -8.74 -24.10 -13.44
CA SER A 82 -9.60 -23.11 -12.80
C SER A 82 -9.97 -22.00 -13.77
N THR A 83 -11.21 -21.51 -13.68
CA THR A 83 -11.69 -20.38 -14.47
C THR A 83 -11.78 -19.10 -13.64
N TYR A 84 -11.53 -19.17 -12.33
CA TYR A 84 -11.71 -18.08 -11.39
C TYR A 84 -10.68 -18.13 -10.26
N PHE A 85 -10.01 -17.00 -10.05
CA PHE A 85 -9.10 -16.79 -8.94
C PHE A 85 -9.11 -15.32 -8.56
N ASN A 86 -9.38 -15.03 -7.30
CA ASN A 86 -9.36 -13.69 -6.77
C ASN A 86 -8.72 -13.71 -5.39
N TYR A 87 -7.98 -12.65 -5.09
CA TYR A 87 -7.51 -12.41 -3.75
C TYR A 87 -7.58 -10.93 -3.38
N THR A 88 -7.86 -10.67 -2.11
CA THR A 88 -7.95 -9.33 -1.53
C THR A 88 -7.26 -9.30 -0.18
N PHE A 89 -6.32 -8.37 -0.03
CA PHE A 89 -5.69 -8.04 1.23
C PHE A 89 -6.50 -6.99 1.97
N TYR A 90 -6.69 -7.23 3.26
CA TYR A 90 -7.36 -6.34 4.18
C TYR A 90 -6.43 -5.94 5.31
N GLU A 91 -6.55 -4.71 5.78
CA GLU A 91 -5.85 -4.17 6.95
C GLU A 91 -6.86 -3.47 7.87
N SER A 92 -6.53 -3.35 9.15
CA SER A 92 -7.32 -2.49 10.05
C SER A 92 -7.03 -1.02 9.77
N GLY A 93 -8.08 -0.28 9.41
CA GLY A 93 -8.10 1.18 9.38
C GLY A 93 -7.81 1.80 10.75
N HIS A 94 -7.72 3.13 10.79
CA HIS A 94 -7.45 3.88 12.02
C HIS A 94 -8.52 3.64 13.11
N ASP A 95 -9.77 3.40 12.71
CA ASP A 95 -10.90 3.14 13.62
C ASP A 95 -11.18 1.64 13.82
N ASN A 96 -10.18 0.78 13.57
CA ASN A 96 -10.29 -0.68 13.58
C ASN A 96 -11.35 -1.26 12.61
N GLN A 97 -11.71 -0.49 11.57
CA GLN A 97 -12.57 -0.99 10.50
C GLN A 97 -11.71 -1.77 9.49
N LYS A 98 -12.22 -2.89 9.00
CA LYS A 98 -11.52 -3.70 7.98
C LYS A 98 -11.57 -2.99 6.63
N GLU A 99 -10.42 -2.64 6.08
CA GLU A 99 -10.26 -1.90 4.81
C GLU A 99 -9.61 -2.81 3.77
N ALA A 100 -10.17 -2.87 2.55
CA ALA A 100 -9.51 -3.53 1.43
C ALA A 100 -8.40 -2.63 0.89
N VAL A 101 -7.14 -3.07 1.01
CA VAL A 101 -5.96 -2.25 0.69
C VAL A 101 -5.28 -2.65 -0.61
N TYR A 102 -5.52 -3.88 -1.06
CA TYR A 102 -5.03 -4.37 -2.33
C TYR A 102 -5.89 -5.55 -2.79
N ALA A 103 -6.38 -5.49 -4.02
CA ALA A 103 -7.17 -6.55 -4.62
C ALA A 103 -6.68 -6.82 -6.04
N LYS A 104 -6.72 -8.08 -6.45
CA LYS A 104 -6.52 -8.46 -7.85
C LYS A 104 -7.50 -9.56 -8.21
N ASP A 105 -8.35 -9.23 -9.17
CA ASP A 105 -9.25 -10.17 -9.81
C ASP A 105 -8.59 -10.73 -11.07
N ALA A 106 -8.47 -12.06 -11.16
CA ALA A 106 -8.14 -12.75 -12.41
C ALA A 106 -9.33 -13.59 -12.85
N ARG A 107 -9.98 -13.20 -13.96
CA ARG A 107 -11.11 -13.92 -14.56
C ARG A 107 -10.79 -14.25 -16.01
N SER A 108 -11.13 -15.46 -16.44
CA SER A 108 -11.07 -15.84 -17.85
C SER A 108 -12.47 -16.10 -18.40
N PHE A 109 -12.75 -15.54 -19.59
CA PHE A 109 -13.93 -15.86 -20.38
C PHE A 109 -13.50 -16.78 -21.53
N GLY A 110 -13.44 -18.09 -21.28
CA GLY A 110 -13.28 -19.11 -22.34
C GLY A 110 -12.02 -19.99 -22.31
N GLY A 111 -11.29 -20.05 -21.18
CA GLY A 111 -10.16 -20.96 -20.99
C GLY A 111 -9.64 -20.96 -19.56
N PRO A 112 -8.79 -21.92 -19.17
CA PRO A 112 -8.25 -21.99 -17.81
C PRO A 112 -7.32 -20.78 -17.54
N ILE A 113 -7.40 -20.22 -16.34
CA ILE A 113 -6.40 -19.28 -15.84
C ILE A 113 -5.24 -20.07 -15.25
N SER A 114 -4.00 -19.77 -15.65
CA SER A 114 -2.84 -20.34 -14.97
C SER A 114 -2.69 -19.67 -13.61
N ILE A 115 -3.35 -20.24 -12.59
CA ILE A 115 -3.18 -19.81 -11.20
C ILE A 115 -1.69 -19.97 -10.82
N LEU A 116 -1.10 -21.11 -11.17
CA LEU A 116 0.28 -21.45 -10.81
C LEU A 116 1.35 -20.54 -11.41
N ASP A 117 1.14 -20.00 -12.62
CA ASP A 117 2.06 -19.03 -13.20
C ASP A 117 1.86 -17.61 -12.67
N ASN A 118 0.63 -17.26 -12.24
CA ASN A 118 0.29 -15.94 -11.71
C ASN A 118 0.64 -15.75 -10.22
N ASN A 119 1.11 -16.81 -9.56
CA ASN A 119 1.32 -16.84 -8.12
C ASN A 119 2.75 -16.54 -7.66
N LYS A 120 3.71 -16.43 -8.59
CA LYS A 120 5.12 -16.18 -8.26
C LYS A 120 5.42 -14.72 -7.93
N ASP A 121 4.59 -13.80 -8.42
CA ASP A 121 4.57 -12.41 -8.00
C ASP A 121 3.14 -11.89 -8.16
N VAL A 122 2.47 -11.72 -7.03
CA VAL A 122 1.12 -11.17 -6.92
C VAL A 122 1.04 -9.77 -7.56
N GLY A 123 2.16 -9.10 -7.83
CA GLY A 123 2.23 -7.75 -8.37
C GLY A 123 2.19 -6.73 -7.24
N SER A 124 2.33 -5.45 -7.58
CA SER A 124 2.42 -4.37 -6.59
C SER A 124 1.51 -3.21 -6.96
N ILE A 125 0.85 -2.63 -5.96
CA ILE A 125 0.21 -1.32 -6.06
C ILE A 125 1.09 -0.30 -5.35
N THR A 126 1.39 0.79 -6.04
CA THR A 126 1.99 1.99 -5.43
C THR A 126 0.96 3.09 -5.52
N GLY A 127 0.68 3.73 -4.39
CA GLY A 127 -0.26 4.84 -4.30
C GLY A 127 0.30 5.97 -3.46
N GLU A 128 -0.24 7.16 -3.66
CA GLU A 128 -0.20 8.19 -2.62
C GLU A 128 -0.89 7.66 -1.36
N TYR A 129 -0.58 8.24 -0.21
CA TYR A 129 -1.30 7.92 1.02
C TYR A 129 -2.81 8.17 0.87
N SER A 130 -3.59 7.09 0.84
CA SER A 130 -5.04 7.15 1.01
C SER A 130 -5.42 7.21 2.49
N TYR A 131 -6.64 7.67 2.77
CA TYR A 131 -7.39 7.56 4.04
C TYR A 131 -6.59 7.14 5.29
N GLY A 132 -6.23 8.10 6.14
CA GLY A 132 -5.79 7.81 7.51
C GLY A 132 -4.48 7.01 7.65
N GLU A 133 -3.78 6.70 6.57
CA GLU A 133 -2.54 5.89 6.59
C GLU A 133 -1.45 6.51 7.48
N THR A 134 -1.37 7.83 7.52
CA THR A 134 -0.47 8.58 8.42
C THR A 134 -0.79 8.39 9.91
N LYS A 135 -1.95 7.81 10.23
CA LYS A 135 -2.40 7.48 11.58
C LYS A 135 -2.34 5.98 11.88
N LYS A 136 -1.94 5.15 10.92
CA LYS A 136 -1.72 3.70 11.13
C LYS A 136 -0.34 3.46 11.73
N ASP A 137 -0.24 2.46 12.60
CA ASP A 137 1.00 2.00 13.20
C ASP A 137 1.28 0.53 12.87
N ARG A 138 2.34 -0.02 13.48
CA ARG A 138 2.73 -1.42 13.28
C ARG A 138 1.58 -2.40 13.54
N ASN A 139 0.73 -2.14 14.53
CA ASN A 139 -0.39 -3.04 14.88
C ASN A 139 -1.47 -3.06 13.79
N ASN A 140 -1.67 -1.94 13.08
CA ASN A 140 -2.56 -1.91 11.93
C ASN A 140 -2.05 -2.84 10.83
N TYR A 141 -0.74 -2.83 10.54
CA TYR A 141 -0.16 -3.72 9.53
C TYR A 141 -0.09 -5.18 9.98
N GLU A 142 0.07 -5.44 11.28
CA GLU A 142 0.04 -6.79 11.84
C GLU A 142 -1.37 -7.42 11.80
N SER A 143 -2.40 -6.62 11.57
CA SER A 143 -3.76 -7.14 11.31
C SER A 143 -4.03 -7.52 9.84
N THR A 144 -2.98 -7.56 9.01
CA THR A 144 -3.13 -7.88 7.59
C THR A 144 -3.74 -9.27 7.43
N THR A 145 -4.79 -9.37 6.63
CA THR A 145 -5.44 -10.64 6.30
C THR A 145 -5.60 -10.77 4.79
N LEU A 146 -5.32 -11.94 4.24
CA LEU A 146 -5.63 -12.27 2.85
C LEU A 146 -6.94 -13.07 2.79
N GLU A 147 -7.86 -12.62 1.95
CA GLU A 147 -8.99 -13.41 1.47
C GLU A 147 -8.63 -13.95 0.08
N ILE A 148 -8.71 -15.26 -0.11
CA ILE A 148 -8.44 -15.91 -1.39
C ILE A 148 -9.64 -16.77 -1.77
N SER A 149 -10.10 -16.62 -3.00
CA SER A 149 -11.22 -17.40 -3.55
C SER A 149 -10.85 -17.96 -4.91
N TRP A 150 -11.19 -19.21 -5.13
CA TRP A 150 -10.86 -19.91 -6.37
C TRP A 150 -11.92 -20.95 -6.72
N LYS A 151 -12.01 -21.29 -8.00
CA LYS A 151 -12.80 -22.43 -8.47
C LYS A 151 -11.87 -23.61 -8.69
N ASP A 152 -12.17 -24.77 -8.15
CA ASP A 152 -11.40 -25.98 -8.47
C ASP A 152 -11.79 -26.57 -9.83
N ASN A 153 -11.10 -27.63 -10.23
CA ASN A 153 -11.36 -28.33 -11.50
C ASN A 153 -12.68 -29.11 -11.52
N GLU A 154 -13.32 -29.33 -10.37
CA GLU A 154 -14.66 -29.93 -10.27
C GLU A 154 -15.76 -28.87 -10.43
N GLY A 155 -15.38 -27.58 -10.40
CA GLY A 155 -16.27 -26.43 -10.53
C GLY A 155 -16.73 -25.87 -9.19
N GLU A 156 -16.26 -26.43 -8.07
CA GLU A 156 -16.61 -26.00 -6.72
C GLU A 156 -15.87 -24.72 -6.35
N ASP A 157 -16.58 -23.84 -5.66
CA ASP A 157 -16.07 -22.55 -5.22
C ASP A 157 -15.49 -22.67 -3.80
N HIS A 158 -14.24 -22.25 -3.65
CA HIS A 158 -13.51 -22.25 -2.39
C HIS A 158 -13.22 -20.82 -1.95
N LEU A 159 -13.22 -20.63 -0.64
CA LEU A 159 -12.86 -19.37 0.02
C LEU A 159 -12.01 -19.68 1.25
N GLU A 160 -10.90 -18.98 1.38
CA GLU A 160 -9.97 -19.13 2.50
C GLU A 160 -9.53 -17.75 2.99
N MET A 161 -9.41 -17.64 4.31
CA MET A 161 -8.95 -16.45 5.02
C MET A 161 -7.62 -16.79 5.70
N ILE A 162 -6.58 -15.99 5.44
CA ILE A 162 -5.23 -16.23 5.94
C ILE A 162 -4.79 -14.98 6.71
N GLU A 163 -4.49 -15.14 7.99
CA GLU A 163 -3.86 -14.09 8.79
C GLU A 163 -2.37 -14.02 8.44
N LEU A 164 -1.85 -12.79 8.31
CA LEU A 164 -0.46 -12.53 7.97
C LEU A 164 0.24 -11.89 9.15
N ASP A 165 1.38 -12.46 9.50
CA ASP A 165 2.26 -11.97 10.57
C ASP A 165 3.44 -11.21 9.97
N ILE A 166 3.89 -10.17 10.67
CA ILE A 166 5.13 -9.46 10.33
C ILE A 166 6.32 -10.36 10.70
N ASP A 167 6.94 -10.93 9.67
CA ASP A 167 8.16 -11.72 9.80
C ASP A 167 9.40 -10.84 9.97
N SER A 168 9.43 -9.68 9.29
CA SER A 168 10.51 -8.71 9.47
C SER A 168 10.07 -7.26 9.27
N GLU A 169 10.72 -6.35 10.01
CA GLU A 169 10.62 -4.91 9.88
C GLU A 169 12.02 -4.32 9.62
N ILE A 170 12.13 -3.48 8.58
CA ILE A 170 13.35 -2.75 8.24
C ILE A 170 13.04 -1.26 8.23
N VAL A 171 13.82 -0.48 8.98
CA VAL A 171 13.70 0.98 9.05
C VAL A 171 14.98 1.61 8.51
N MET A 172 14.87 2.34 7.40
CA MET A 172 15.98 3.08 6.77
C MET A 172 15.79 4.57 7.04
N LYS A 173 16.86 5.27 7.42
CA LYS A 173 16.85 6.71 7.72
C LYS A 173 17.62 7.49 6.67
#